data_AF-A0A832TEY3-F1
#
_entry.id   AF-A0A832TEY3-F1
#
_cell.length_a   1.000
_cell.length_b   1.000
_cell.length_c   1.000
_cell.angle_alpha   90.00
_cell.angle_beta   90.00
_cell.angle_gamma   90.00
#
_symmetry.space_group_name_H-M   'P 1'
#
loop_
_entity.id
_entity.type
_entity.pdbx_description
1 polymer ?
#
loop_
_entity_poly.entity_id
_entity_poly.type
_entity_poly.pdbx_seq_one_letter_code
_entity_poly.pdbx_strand_id
1 'polypeptide(L)'
;MNLTEKIIKLKTEKRAIILAHNYQRPEIQDIADYVGDSIELSRKAMLEKDAEIIVFCAVDFMAESAAILNPSKKVLLPTQGARCPMAQMLTVEEIRRQKALHPDTPVVLYVNTLAVAKAQCDVCCTSANAVEVVSSLKTKTILFGPDRNLAEYVAEKTGKTVIPIPEWGFCPTHL
;
A
#
# COMPACT_ATOMS: atom_id res chain seq x y z
N MET A 1 -0.09 -35.93 4.72
CA MET A 1 0.26 -34.55 4.33
C MET A 1 -0.38 -33.56 5.28
N ASN A 2 0.43 -32.78 6.00
CA ASN A 2 -0.05 -31.65 6.80
C ASN A 2 -0.39 -30.44 5.90
N LEU A 3 -0.89 -29.35 6.49
CA LEU A 3 -1.33 -28.17 5.72
C LEU A 3 -0.15 -27.50 4.98
N THR A 4 1.00 -27.35 5.64
CA THR A 4 2.22 -26.76 5.07
C THR A 4 2.68 -27.53 3.83
N GLU A 5 2.75 -28.86 3.91
CA GLU A 5 3.12 -29.72 2.79
C GLU A 5 2.16 -29.57 1.60
N LYS A 6 0.85 -29.42 1.86
CA LYS A 6 -0.15 -29.18 0.82
C LYS A 6 0.06 -27.82 0.14
N ILE A 7 0.35 -26.78 0.92
CA ILE A 7 0.60 -25.43 0.41
C ILE A 7 1.86 -25.42 -0.46
N ILE A 8 2.97 -25.99 0.03
CA ILE A 8 4.23 -26.04 -0.73
C ILE A 8 4.06 -26.82 -2.04
N LYS A 9 3.35 -27.96 -1.99
CA LYS A 9 3.04 -28.74 -3.20
C LYS A 9 2.25 -27.91 -4.22
N LEU A 10 1.16 -27.27 -3.79
CA LEU A 10 0.33 -26.44 -4.67
C LEU A 10 1.09 -25.23 -5.20
N LYS A 11 1.94 -24.62 -4.37
CA LYS A 11 2.78 -23.49 -4.77
C LYS A 11 3.64 -23.85 -5.99
N THR A 12 4.34 -24.97 -5.93
CA THR A 12 5.17 -25.46 -7.04
C THR A 12 4.33 -25.83 -8.26
N GLU A 13 3.26 -26.61 -8.08
CA GLU A 13 2.38 -27.04 -9.19
C GLU A 13 1.73 -25.88 -9.94
N LYS A 14 1.46 -24.78 -9.24
CA LYS A 14 0.80 -23.58 -9.79
C LYS A 14 1.78 -22.48 -10.17
N ARG A 15 3.10 -22.70 -10.06
CA ARG A 15 4.12 -21.67 -10.25
C ARG A 15 3.77 -20.39 -9.49
N ALA A 16 3.36 -20.56 -8.24
CA ALA A 16 2.95 -19.47 -7.37
C ALA A 16 4.11 -19.02 -6.49
N ILE A 17 4.07 -17.76 -6.08
CA ILE A 17 4.90 -17.22 -5.00
C ILE A 17 4.01 -16.72 -3.87
N ILE A 18 4.48 -16.88 -2.64
CA ILE A 18 3.81 -16.42 -1.42
C ILE A 18 4.59 -15.23 -0.87
N LEU A 19 3.92 -14.08 -0.78
CA LEU A 19 4.45 -12.86 -0.20
C LEU A 19 3.79 -12.63 1.15
N ALA A 20 4.56 -12.48 2.21
CA ALA A 20 4.04 -12.21 3.55
C ALA A 20 4.51 -10.85 4.06
N HIS A 21 3.56 -10.06 4.55
CA HIS A 21 3.91 -8.84 5.27
C HIS A 21 4.52 -9.17 6.64
N ASN A 22 5.40 -8.31 7.15
CA ASN A 22 6.05 -8.45 8.46
C ASN A 22 5.08 -8.66 9.64
N TYR A 23 3.83 -8.23 9.52
CA TYR A 23 2.79 -8.41 10.55
C TYR A 23 2.01 -9.74 10.43
N GLN A 24 2.37 -10.62 9.50
CA GLN A 24 1.76 -11.94 9.43
C GLN A 24 2.17 -12.81 10.61
N ARG A 25 1.32 -13.80 10.91
CA ARG A 25 1.63 -14.80 11.93
C ARG A 25 2.91 -15.58 11.56
N PRO A 26 3.74 -16.00 12.54
CA PRO A 26 5.01 -16.68 12.26
C PRO A 26 4.89 -17.87 11.28
N GLU A 27 3.88 -18.71 11.46
CA GLU A 27 3.66 -19.89 10.60
C GLU A 27 3.30 -19.54 9.13
N ILE A 28 2.88 -18.31 8.86
CA ILE A 28 2.66 -17.80 7.51
C ILE A 28 3.97 -17.25 6.94
N GLN A 29 4.79 -16.62 7.78
CA GLN A 29 6.12 -16.15 7.39
C GLN A 29 7.03 -17.33 7.03
N ASP A 30 6.98 -18.42 7.82
CA ASP A 30 7.79 -19.63 7.63
C ASP A 30 7.58 -20.32 6.27
N ILE A 31 6.43 -20.11 5.63
CA ILE A 31 6.08 -20.72 4.33
C ILE A 31 6.14 -19.74 3.16
N ALA A 32 6.43 -18.46 3.43
CA ALA A 32 6.51 -17.42 2.41
C ALA A 32 7.83 -17.50 1.64
N ASP A 33 7.81 -17.16 0.35
CA ASP A 33 9.03 -16.99 -0.45
C ASP A 33 9.74 -15.68 -0.09
N TYR A 34 8.95 -14.65 0.22
CA TYR A 34 9.46 -13.36 0.65
C TYR A 34 8.66 -12.82 1.83
N VAL A 35 9.39 -12.34 2.84
CA VAL A 35 8.87 -11.59 3.97
C VAL A 35 9.42 -10.17 3.89
N GLY A 36 8.58 -9.16 4.11
CA GLY A 36 9.02 -7.77 4.05
C GLY A 36 7.90 -6.76 4.24
N ASP A 37 8.23 -5.50 3.92
CA ASP A 37 7.32 -4.37 4.04
C ASP A 37 6.63 -4.05 2.68
N SER A 38 5.42 -3.52 2.79
CA SER A 38 4.64 -2.77 1.80
C SER A 38 5.03 -2.95 0.32
N ILE A 39 5.63 -1.94 -0.30
CA ILE A 39 5.87 -1.88 -1.76
C ILE A 39 7.04 -2.76 -2.21
N GLU A 40 7.97 -3.09 -1.31
CA GLU A 40 9.13 -3.91 -1.64
C GLU A 40 8.72 -5.32 -2.04
N LEU A 41 7.75 -5.91 -1.33
CA LEU A 41 7.16 -7.21 -1.70
C LEU A 41 6.59 -7.19 -3.12
N SER A 42 5.85 -6.13 -3.47
CA SER A 42 5.26 -6.00 -4.81
C SER A 42 6.33 -5.84 -5.91
N ARG A 43 7.45 -5.19 -5.61
CA ARG A 43 8.60 -5.07 -6.51
C ARG A 43 9.38 -6.38 -6.66
N LYS A 44 9.58 -7.13 -5.56
CA LYS A 44 10.21 -8.47 -5.61
C LYS A 44 9.42 -9.40 -6.52
N ALA A 45 8.09 -9.37 -6.43
CA ALA A 45 7.22 -10.14 -7.31
C ALA A 45 7.40 -9.84 -8.82
N MET A 46 7.85 -8.64 -9.18
CA MET A 46 8.16 -8.29 -10.58
C MET A 46 9.41 -9.00 -11.10
N LEU A 47 10.36 -9.29 -10.20
CA LEU A 47 11.61 -9.98 -10.52
C LEU A 47 11.39 -11.49 -10.72
N GLU A 48 10.33 -12.05 -10.14
CA GLU A 48 9.92 -13.45 -10.30
C GLU A 48 9.26 -13.66 -11.67
N LYS A 49 10.08 -13.92 -12.69
CA LYS A 49 9.63 -14.08 -14.09
C LYS A 49 8.84 -15.36 -14.33
N ASP A 50 9.14 -16.40 -13.56
CA ASP A 50 8.49 -17.71 -13.70
C ASP A 50 7.19 -17.86 -12.90
N ALA A 51 6.89 -16.87 -12.05
CA ALA A 51 5.68 -16.90 -11.23
C ALA A 51 4.45 -16.45 -12.04
N GLU A 52 3.41 -17.28 -12.06
CA GLU A 52 2.13 -16.97 -12.69
C GLU A 52 1.10 -16.44 -11.67
N ILE A 53 1.24 -16.87 -10.41
CA ILE A 53 0.33 -16.52 -9.32
C ILE A 53 1.11 -15.87 -8.18
N ILE A 54 0.55 -14.79 -7.62
CA ILE A 54 1.02 -14.16 -6.39
C ILE A 54 -0.04 -14.42 -5.31
N VAL A 55 0.28 -15.17 -4.28
CA VAL A 55 -0.53 -15.27 -3.06
C VAL A 55 -0.02 -14.21 -2.08
N PHE A 56 -0.80 -13.15 -1.90
CA PHE A 56 -0.40 -12.02 -1.08
C PHE A 56 -1.02 -12.14 0.32
N CYS A 57 -0.22 -12.61 1.28
CA CYS A 57 -0.55 -12.69 2.70
C CYS A 57 -0.34 -11.32 3.37
N ALA A 58 -1.24 -10.39 3.08
CA ALA A 58 -1.28 -9.05 3.64
C ALA A 58 -2.71 -8.51 3.68
N VAL A 59 -2.88 -7.20 3.56
CA VAL A 59 -4.18 -6.51 3.43
C VAL A 59 -4.49 -6.14 1.99
N ASP A 60 -5.76 -5.87 1.73
CA ASP A 60 -6.36 -5.47 0.45
C ASP A 60 -5.52 -4.53 -0.41
N PHE A 61 -5.18 -3.33 0.10
CA PHE A 61 -4.48 -2.33 -0.71
C PHE A 61 -3.09 -2.79 -1.17
N MET A 62 -2.44 -3.69 -0.41
CA MET A 62 -1.13 -4.24 -0.78
C MET A 62 -1.29 -5.24 -1.92
N ALA A 63 -2.31 -6.10 -1.85
CA ALA A 63 -2.63 -7.03 -2.93
C ALA A 63 -3.04 -6.28 -4.21
N GLU A 64 -3.81 -5.19 -4.08
CA GLU A 64 -4.13 -4.31 -5.21
C GLU A 64 -2.87 -3.68 -5.82
N SER A 65 -1.94 -3.20 -4.98
CA SER A 65 -0.67 -2.61 -5.45
C SER A 65 0.19 -3.65 -6.18
N ALA A 66 0.18 -4.90 -5.72
CA ALA A 66 0.85 -6.00 -6.39
C ALA A 66 0.24 -6.29 -7.76
N ALA A 67 -1.09 -6.24 -7.88
CA ALA A 67 -1.79 -6.43 -9.15
C ALA A 67 -1.52 -5.28 -10.12
N ILE A 68 -1.47 -4.04 -9.65
CA ILE A 68 -1.08 -2.86 -10.46
C ILE A 68 0.33 -3.03 -11.02
N LEU A 69 1.28 -3.49 -10.21
CA LEU A 69 2.68 -3.64 -10.61
C LEU A 69 2.97 -4.93 -11.40
N ASN A 70 2.10 -5.94 -11.32
CA ASN A 70 2.23 -7.24 -11.97
C ASN A 70 0.98 -7.58 -12.80
N PRO A 71 0.61 -6.77 -13.81
CA PRO A 71 -0.68 -6.89 -14.49
C PRO A 71 -0.87 -8.21 -15.24
N SER A 72 0.22 -8.92 -15.57
CA SER A 72 0.17 -10.24 -16.22
C SER A 72 0.06 -11.42 -15.25
N LYS A 73 0.22 -11.19 -13.94
CA LYS A 73 0.18 -12.24 -12.91
C LYS A 73 -1.16 -12.24 -12.20
N LYS A 74 -1.64 -13.42 -11.82
CA LYS A 74 -2.87 -13.55 -11.03
C LYS A 74 -2.56 -13.29 -9.55
N VAL A 75 -3.11 -12.23 -8.98
CA VAL A 75 -2.95 -11.92 -7.55
C VAL A 75 -4.13 -12.47 -6.74
N LEU A 76 -3.82 -13.17 -5.66
CA LEU A 76 -4.77 -13.79 -4.74
C LEU A 76 -4.59 -13.21 -3.34
N LEU A 77 -5.67 -12.66 -2.78
CA LEU A 77 -5.78 -12.32 -1.37
C LEU A 77 -6.49 -13.48 -0.65
N PRO A 78 -5.87 -14.14 0.35
CA PRO A 78 -6.46 -15.31 1.00
C PRO A 78 -7.83 -15.06 1.66
N THR A 79 -8.13 -13.82 2.07
CA THR A 79 -9.43 -13.44 2.62
C THR A 79 -9.76 -11.98 2.31
N GLN A 80 -10.99 -11.73 1.86
CA GLN A 80 -11.49 -10.37 1.62
C GLN A 80 -11.68 -9.54 2.91
N GLY A 81 -11.62 -10.19 4.07
CA GLY A 81 -11.67 -9.53 5.37
C GLY A 81 -10.33 -8.92 5.80
N ALA A 82 -9.22 -9.23 5.13
CA ALA A 82 -7.93 -8.63 5.41
C ALA A 82 -7.87 -7.21 4.83
N ARG A 83 -8.31 -6.23 5.61
CA ARG A 83 -8.38 -4.82 5.21
C ARG A 83 -7.58 -3.93 6.15
N CYS A 84 -7.13 -2.79 5.63
CA CYS A 84 -6.56 -1.73 6.45
C CYS A 84 -7.64 -0.68 6.78
N PRO A 85 -8.07 -0.54 8.05
CA PRO A 85 -9.09 0.44 8.41
C PRO A 85 -8.72 1.87 7.99
N MET A 86 -7.45 2.25 8.14
CA MET A 86 -6.95 3.56 7.75
C MET A 86 -7.06 3.80 6.23
N ALA A 87 -6.74 2.79 5.41
CA ALA A 87 -6.87 2.91 3.95
C ALA A 87 -8.34 3.11 3.51
N GLN A 88 -9.28 2.57 4.28
CA GLN A 88 -10.72 2.69 4.05
C GLN A 88 -11.28 4.07 4.48
N MET A 89 -10.54 4.85 5.27
CA MET A 89 -10.97 6.18 5.72
C MET A 89 -10.96 7.22 4.59
N LEU A 90 -10.15 7.02 3.54
CA LEU A 90 -10.04 7.95 2.41
C LEU A 90 -10.87 7.46 1.22
N THR A 91 -12.01 8.12 1.01
CA THR A 91 -12.88 7.85 -0.14
C THR A 91 -12.50 8.69 -1.36
N VAL A 92 -12.93 8.24 -2.54
CA VAL A 92 -12.73 8.99 -3.79
C VAL A 92 -13.49 10.32 -3.76
N GLU A 93 -14.66 10.34 -3.14
CA GLU A 93 -15.50 11.51 -2.94
C GLU A 93 -14.77 12.57 -2.11
N GLU A 94 -14.09 12.16 -1.04
CA GLU A 94 -13.29 13.07 -0.21
C GLU A 94 -12.13 13.66 -1.00
N ILE A 95 -11.39 12.84 -1.77
CA ILE A 95 -10.31 13.36 -2.62
C ILE A 95 -10.85 14.38 -3.63
N ARG A 96 -11.96 14.08 -4.30
CA ARG A 96 -12.58 15.00 -5.27
C ARG A 96 -13.05 16.30 -4.63
N ARG A 97 -13.65 16.22 -3.43
CA ARG A 97 -14.06 17.40 -2.65
C ARG A 97 -12.85 18.28 -2.34
N GLN A 98 -11.75 17.69 -1.89
CA GLN A 98 -10.54 18.42 -1.52
C GLN A 98 -9.84 19.02 -2.74
N LYS A 99 -9.79 18.33 -3.88
CA LYS A 99 -9.31 18.89 -5.15
C LYS A 99 -10.13 20.09 -5.62
N ALA A 100 -11.45 20.10 -5.37
CA ALA A 100 -12.31 21.23 -5.70
C ALA A 100 -12.09 22.44 -4.77
N LEU A 101 -11.81 22.20 -3.48
CA LEU A 101 -11.48 23.25 -2.51
C LEU A 101 -10.06 23.81 -2.69
N HIS A 102 -9.15 22.98 -3.20
CA HIS A 102 -7.74 23.29 -3.39
C HIS A 102 -7.31 23.03 -4.84
N PRO A 103 -7.81 23.83 -5.81
CA PRO A 103 -7.42 23.67 -7.21
C PRO A 103 -5.91 23.78 -7.38
N ASP A 104 -5.37 23.04 -8.36
CA ASP A 104 -3.93 22.98 -8.69
C ASP A 104 -3.01 22.52 -7.54
N THR A 105 -3.56 22.01 -6.44
CA THR A 105 -2.78 21.48 -5.32
C THR A 105 -2.49 19.99 -5.54
N PRO A 106 -1.22 19.56 -5.60
CA PRO A 106 -0.89 18.16 -5.81
C PRO A 106 -1.42 17.25 -4.70
N VAL A 107 -1.90 16.08 -5.09
CA VAL A 107 -2.39 15.01 -4.22
C VAL A 107 -1.30 13.96 -4.07
N VAL A 108 -0.75 13.84 -2.86
CA VAL A 108 0.25 12.85 -2.49
C VAL A 108 -0.43 11.80 -1.61
N LEU A 109 -0.48 10.55 -2.05
CA LEU A 109 -1.10 9.48 -1.26
C LEU A 109 -0.07 8.50 -0.71
N TYR A 110 -0.16 8.23 0.58
CA TYR A 110 0.49 7.09 1.20
C TYR A 110 -0.01 5.79 0.53
N VAL A 111 0.88 4.82 0.33
CA VAL A 111 0.55 3.52 -0.28
C VAL A 111 -0.59 2.78 0.44
N ASN A 112 -0.83 3.09 1.72
CA ASN A 112 -1.96 2.60 2.53
C ASN A 112 -3.27 3.28 2.13
N THR A 113 -3.62 3.17 0.85
CA THR A 113 -4.84 3.69 0.20
C THR A 113 -5.31 2.68 -0.84
N LEU A 114 -6.61 2.60 -1.10
CA LEU A 114 -7.12 1.71 -2.15
C LEU A 114 -6.67 2.14 -3.55
N ALA A 115 -6.64 1.20 -4.50
CA ALA A 115 -6.31 1.46 -5.90
C ALA A 115 -7.16 2.58 -6.51
N VAL A 116 -8.45 2.64 -6.16
CA VAL A 116 -9.37 3.71 -6.62
C VAL A 116 -8.96 5.09 -6.11
N ALA A 117 -8.40 5.20 -4.91
CA ALA A 117 -7.85 6.43 -4.37
C ALA A 117 -6.51 6.78 -5.05
N LYS A 118 -5.63 5.79 -5.25
CA LYS A 118 -4.36 5.97 -5.99
C LYS A 118 -4.60 6.52 -7.41
N ALA A 119 -5.66 6.11 -8.07
CA ALA A 119 -6.03 6.63 -9.40
C ALA A 119 -6.36 8.15 -9.41
N GLN A 120 -6.55 8.78 -8.24
CA GLN A 120 -6.84 10.21 -8.12
C GLN A 120 -5.61 11.05 -7.74
N CYS A 121 -4.49 10.41 -7.39
CA CYS A 121 -3.28 11.07 -6.90
C CYS A 121 -2.29 11.40 -8.00
N ASP A 122 -1.45 12.40 -7.76
CA ASP A 122 -0.34 12.75 -8.64
C ASP A 122 0.89 11.87 -8.37
N VAL A 123 1.09 11.48 -7.10
CA VAL A 123 2.20 10.60 -6.71
C VAL A 123 1.88 9.81 -5.44
N CYS A 124 2.34 8.56 -5.37
CA CYS A 124 2.31 7.77 -4.15
C CYS A 124 3.63 7.86 -3.37
N CYS A 125 3.56 7.76 -2.05
CA CYS A 125 4.73 7.63 -1.18
C CYS A 125 4.58 6.49 -0.16
N THR A 126 5.67 6.11 0.47
CA THR A 126 5.69 5.26 1.68
C THR A 126 6.14 6.11 2.87
N SER A 127 6.03 5.57 4.09
CA SER A 127 6.61 6.20 5.28
C SER A 127 8.11 6.46 5.13
N ALA A 128 8.83 5.61 4.40
CA ALA A 128 10.27 5.72 4.19
C ALA A 128 10.68 6.85 3.24
N ASN A 129 9.82 7.28 2.30
CA ASN A 129 10.18 8.30 1.30
C ASN A 129 9.23 9.50 1.21
N ALA A 130 8.22 9.60 2.10
CA ALA A 130 7.24 10.69 2.06
C ALA A 130 7.88 12.09 2.07
N VAL A 131 8.89 12.31 2.92
CA VAL A 131 9.61 13.59 3.00
C VAL A 131 10.34 13.91 1.70
N GLU A 132 11.00 12.93 1.10
CA GLU A 132 11.73 13.08 -0.17
C GLU A 132 10.78 13.40 -1.32
N VAL A 133 9.72 12.60 -1.46
CA VAL A 133 8.67 12.79 -2.47
C VAL A 133 8.07 14.18 -2.36
N VAL A 134 7.64 14.58 -1.16
CA VAL A 134 7.01 15.89 -0.94
C VAL A 134 7.99 17.04 -1.17
N SER A 135 9.26 16.90 -0.77
CA SER A 135 10.29 17.91 -1.02
C SER A 135 10.54 18.13 -2.51
N SER A 136 10.50 17.07 -3.32
CA SER A 136 10.75 17.13 -4.77
C SER A 136 9.70 17.94 -5.56
N LEU A 137 8.49 18.08 -5.03
CA LEU A 137 7.41 18.79 -5.70
C LEU A 137 7.64 20.32 -5.66
N LYS A 138 7.53 21.01 -6.80
CA LYS A 138 7.70 22.48 -6.88
C LYS A 138 6.43 23.24 -6.44
N THR A 139 5.92 22.91 -5.26
CA THR A 139 4.75 23.56 -4.63
C THR A 139 5.03 23.83 -3.15
N LYS A 140 4.34 24.83 -2.60
CA LYS A 140 4.32 25.14 -1.16
C LYS A 140 3.26 24.35 -0.40
N THR A 141 2.22 23.89 -1.10
CA THR A 141 1.05 23.25 -0.49
C THR A 141 0.75 21.93 -1.19
N ILE A 142 0.41 20.89 -0.42
CA ILE A 142 -0.03 19.60 -0.92
C ILE A 142 -1.26 19.10 -0.15
N LEU A 143 -2.07 18.28 -0.81
CA LEU A 143 -3.01 17.38 -0.17
C LEU A 143 -2.28 16.07 0.14
N PHE A 144 -2.38 15.54 1.37
CA PHE A 144 -1.70 14.33 1.79
C PHE A 144 -2.63 13.38 2.53
N GLY A 145 -2.59 12.08 2.25
CA GLY A 145 -3.49 11.15 2.92
C GLY A 145 -3.03 9.69 2.93
N PRO A 146 -3.68 8.83 3.73
CA PRO A 146 -4.74 9.15 4.66
C PRO A 146 -4.23 9.43 6.08
N ASP A 147 -2.96 9.14 6.37
CA ASP A 147 -2.42 9.20 7.72
C ASP A 147 -2.03 10.63 8.11
N ARG A 148 -2.79 11.21 9.04
CA ARG A 148 -2.53 12.55 9.58
C ARG A 148 -1.20 12.63 10.32
N ASN A 149 -0.80 11.60 11.06
CA ASN A 149 0.45 11.63 11.81
C ASN A 149 1.65 11.71 10.84
N LEU A 150 1.59 10.96 9.75
CA LEU A 150 2.59 11.06 8.68
C LEU A 150 2.53 12.43 7.98
N ALA A 151 1.33 12.98 7.75
CA ALA A 151 1.18 14.31 7.17
C ALA A 151 1.85 15.40 8.04
N GLU A 152 1.64 15.36 9.35
CA GLU A 152 2.25 16.28 10.31
C GLU A 152 3.78 16.14 10.34
N TYR A 153 4.29 14.91 10.38
CA TYR A 153 5.73 14.63 10.29
C TYR A 153 6.33 15.20 8.99
N VAL A 154 5.67 15.00 7.85
CA VAL A 154 6.12 15.53 6.57
C VAL A 154 6.09 17.06 6.55
N ALA A 155 5.06 17.69 7.12
CA ALA A 155 4.98 19.14 7.24
C ALA A 155 6.16 19.70 8.04
N GLU A 156 6.47 19.09 9.19
CA GLU A 156 7.59 19.48 10.04
C GLU A 156 8.93 19.38 9.30
N LYS A 157 9.18 18.26 8.59
CA LYS A 157 10.46 18.03 7.91
C LYS A 157 10.65 18.84 6.63
N THR A 158 9.57 19.14 5.91
CA THR A 158 9.66 19.83 4.61
C THR A 158 9.43 21.34 4.73
N GLY A 159 8.84 21.82 5.82
CA GLY A 159 8.40 23.20 5.98
C GLY A 159 7.27 23.60 5.03
N LYS A 160 6.63 22.63 4.36
CA LYS A 160 5.50 22.86 3.44
C LYS A 160 4.17 22.82 4.19
N THR A 161 3.16 23.44 3.59
CA THR A 161 1.78 23.30 4.05
C THR A 161 1.25 21.94 3.57
N VAL A 162 1.00 21.03 4.51
CA VAL A 162 0.44 19.71 4.23
C VAL A 162 -0.98 19.65 4.76
N ILE A 163 -1.95 19.45 3.88
CA ILE A 163 -3.37 19.36 4.22
C ILE A 163 -3.75 17.88 4.30
N PRO A 164 -4.04 17.33 5.50
CA PRO A 164 -4.40 15.93 5.66
C PRO A 164 -5.79 15.64 5.08
N ILE A 165 -5.89 14.55 4.31
CA ILE A 165 -7.13 14.08 3.69
C ILE A 165 -7.31 12.56 3.91
N PRO A 166 -8.34 12.09 4.62
CA PRO A 166 -9.32 12.89 5.36
C PRO A 166 -8.66 13.62 6.53
N GLU A 167 -9.36 14.60 7.10
CA GLU A 167 -8.87 15.40 8.23
C GLU A 167 -8.40 14.55 9.43
N TRP A 168 -9.07 13.40 9.66
CA TRP A 168 -8.84 12.53 10.82
C TRP A 168 -8.53 11.08 10.42
N GLY A 169 -7.67 10.87 9.43
CA GLY A 169 -7.18 9.54 9.12
C GLY A 169 -5.99 9.14 10.01
N PHE A 170 -6.01 7.91 10.54
CA PHE A 170 -4.98 7.40 11.44
C PHE A 170 -4.94 5.87 11.44
N CYS A 171 -3.81 5.31 11.86
CA CYS A 171 -3.67 3.88 12.10
C CYS A 171 -3.93 3.57 13.58
N PRO A 172 -5.00 2.84 13.96
CA PRO A 172 -5.32 2.56 15.36
C PRO A 172 -4.27 1.71 16.08
N THR A 173 -3.42 1.00 15.34
CA THR A 173 -2.33 0.19 15.91
C THR A 173 -1.14 1.04 16.39
N HIS A 174 -1.02 2.27 15.90
CA HIS A 174 0.12 3.16 16.17
C HIS A 174 -0.31 4.43 16.95
N LEU A 175 -1.47 4.37 17.60
CA LEU A 175 -1.93 5.41 18.53
C LEU A 175 -1.37 5.19 19.94
#